data_AF-A0A968NVK4-F1
#
_entry.id   AF-A0A968NVK4-F1
#
_cell.length_a   1.000
_cell.length_b   1.000
_cell.length_c   1.000
_cell.angle_alpha   90.00
_cell.angle_beta   90.00
_cell.angle_gamma   90.00
#
_symmetry.space_group_name_H-M   'P 1'
#
loop_
_entity.id
_entity.type
_entity.pdbx_description
1 polymer ?
#
loop_
_entity_poly.entity_id
_entity_poly.type
_entity_poly.pdbx_seq_one_letter_code
_entity_poly.pdbx_strand_id
1 'polypeptide(L)'
;MPIAAVVLAMLVQMFLYTGLFITAHDAMHGVVYSKNPKINNLIGAIALQLYALFSFEKLLKTHWQHHYHPASDRDPDFHDGQGRNFFAWYFTFMKNYWSWWRIIGLIAIYHSLHGLLHIPQQNLNLFWVFPSIASSAQLFYFGTYRPHREPQGGYEEPFRASTTALPTFWSFITCYHFGYHREHHEFPHVPWWQLPAVYRSIQR
;
A
#
# COMPACT_ATOMS: atom_id res chain seq x y z
N MET A 1 27.29 1.01 13.08
CA MET A 1 27.28 1.12 11.61
C MET A 1 27.43 2.58 11.22
N PRO A 2 28.08 2.91 10.09
CA PRO A 2 28.06 4.27 9.55
C PRO A 2 26.63 4.77 9.37
N ILE A 3 26.37 6.06 9.60
CA ILE A 3 25.02 6.65 9.50
C ILE A 3 24.41 6.37 8.11
N ALA A 4 25.21 6.48 7.05
CA ALA A 4 24.76 6.18 5.69
C ALA A 4 24.24 4.74 5.52
N ALA A 5 24.89 3.76 6.16
CA ALA A 5 24.46 2.37 6.13
C ALA A 5 23.15 2.16 6.91
N VAL A 6 22.96 2.87 8.03
CA VAL A 6 21.70 2.86 8.79
C VAL A 6 20.57 3.38 7.91
N VAL A 7 20.75 4.56 7.31
CA VAL A 7 19.75 5.18 6.43
C VAL A 7 19.42 4.27 5.25
N LEU A 8 20.42 3.69 4.59
CA LEU A 8 20.20 2.76 3.49
C LEU A 8 19.39 1.54 3.93
N ALA A 9 19.73 0.94 5.06
CA ALA A 9 18.98 -0.21 5.59
C ALA A 9 17.53 0.17 5.93
N MET A 10 17.28 1.38 6.46
CA MET A 10 15.91 1.87 6.69
C MET A 10 15.12 2.02 5.39
N LEU A 11 15.74 2.55 4.33
CA LEU A 11 15.10 2.72 3.02
C LEU A 11 14.82 1.37 2.35
N VAL A 12 15.76 0.41 2.43
CA VAL A 12 15.55 -0.96 1.96
C VAL A 12 14.40 -1.59 2.73
N GLN A 13 14.35 -1.44 4.05
CA GLN A 13 13.28 -2.00 4.85
C GLN A 13 11.92 -1.39 4.51
N MET A 14 11.85 -0.08 4.30
CA MET A 14 10.65 0.63 3.84
C MET A 14 10.19 0.10 2.48
N PHE A 15 11.12 -0.14 1.56
CA PHE A 15 10.84 -0.72 0.25
C PHE A 15 10.31 -2.17 0.36
N LEU A 16 10.85 -2.97 1.28
CA LEU A 16 10.35 -4.33 1.54
C LEU A 16 8.96 -4.33 2.18
N TYR A 17 8.69 -3.40 3.11
CA TYR A 17 7.35 -3.21 3.68
C TYR A 17 6.32 -2.84 2.60
N THR A 18 6.66 -1.90 1.73
CA THR A 18 5.82 -1.57 0.57
C THR A 18 5.56 -2.83 -0.28
N GLY A 19 6.58 -3.66 -0.50
CA GLY A 19 6.46 -4.94 -1.20
C GLY A 19 5.54 -5.96 -0.53
N LEU A 20 5.51 -6.04 0.81
CA LEU A 20 4.55 -6.87 1.55
C LEU A 20 3.12 -6.44 1.24
N PHE A 21 2.83 -5.13 1.28
CA PHE A 21 1.48 -4.65 0.98
C PHE A 21 1.11 -4.86 -0.48
N ILE A 22 2.02 -4.60 -1.42
CA ILE A 22 1.79 -4.84 -2.86
C ILE A 22 1.54 -6.33 -3.15
N THR A 23 2.25 -7.23 -2.46
CA THR A 23 1.98 -8.67 -2.55
C THR A 23 0.59 -9.03 -2.04
N ALA A 24 0.17 -8.44 -0.92
CA ALA A 24 -1.17 -8.65 -0.40
C ALA A 24 -2.25 -8.09 -1.33
N HIS A 25 -2.00 -6.92 -1.91
CA HIS A 25 -2.86 -6.29 -2.90
C HIS A 25 -3.04 -7.19 -4.14
N ASP A 26 -1.96 -7.71 -4.72
CA ASP A 26 -2.02 -8.63 -5.85
C ASP A 26 -2.76 -9.92 -5.49
N ALA A 27 -2.61 -10.39 -4.24
CA ALA A 27 -3.42 -11.49 -3.73
C ALA A 27 -4.92 -11.16 -3.64
N MET A 28 -5.30 -9.91 -3.34
CA MET A 28 -6.72 -9.47 -3.33
C MET A 28 -7.35 -9.53 -4.73
N HIS A 29 -6.55 -9.34 -5.78
CA HIS A 29 -6.95 -9.52 -7.17
C HIS A 29 -6.83 -10.95 -7.69
N GLY A 30 -6.29 -11.86 -6.89
CA GLY A 30 -6.08 -13.26 -7.28
C GLY A 30 -4.93 -13.48 -8.26
N VAL A 31 -4.05 -12.49 -8.47
CA VAL A 31 -3.01 -12.56 -9.51
C VAL A 31 -1.74 -13.29 -9.06
N VAL A 32 -1.54 -13.47 -7.74
CA VAL A 32 -0.40 -14.23 -7.22
C VAL A 32 -0.45 -15.68 -7.70
N TYR A 33 -1.64 -16.30 -7.67
CA TYR A 33 -1.85 -17.61 -8.27
C TYR A 33 -3.29 -17.79 -8.76
N SER A 34 -3.53 -17.45 -10.03
CA SER A 34 -4.87 -17.39 -10.63
C SER A 34 -5.66 -18.71 -10.60
N LYS A 35 -4.99 -19.85 -10.43
CA LYS A 35 -5.65 -21.17 -10.42
C LYS A 35 -6.27 -21.53 -9.07
N ASN A 36 -5.90 -20.87 -7.97
CA ASN A 36 -6.45 -21.20 -6.66
C ASN A 36 -6.59 -19.97 -5.75
N PRO A 37 -7.82 -19.47 -5.49
CA PRO A 37 -8.04 -18.31 -4.65
C PRO A 37 -7.61 -18.55 -3.19
N LYS A 38 -7.59 -19.79 -2.69
CA LYS A 38 -7.14 -20.08 -1.32
C LYS A 38 -5.65 -19.78 -1.13
N ILE A 39 -4.83 -19.99 -2.18
CA ILE A 39 -3.40 -19.69 -2.14
C ILE A 39 -3.20 -18.17 -2.09
N ASN A 40 -3.95 -17.41 -2.89
CA ASN A 40 -3.93 -15.95 -2.81
C ASN A 40 -4.31 -15.46 -1.42
N ASN A 41 -5.44 -15.93 -0.88
CA ASN A 41 -5.91 -15.53 0.45
C ASN A 41 -4.87 -15.84 1.53
N LEU A 42 -4.21 -17.00 1.47
CA LEU A 42 -3.15 -17.36 2.42
C LEU A 42 -1.94 -16.43 2.29
N ILE A 43 -1.44 -16.21 1.07
CA ILE A 43 -0.26 -15.36 0.83
C ILE A 43 -0.57 -13.91 1.25
N GLY A 44 -1.72 -13.38 0.85
CA GLY A 44 -2.14 -12.04 1.22
C GLY A 44 -2.36 -11.88 2.73
N ALA A 45 -2.91 -12.89 3.40
CA ALA A 45 -3.01 -12.90 4.85
C ALA A 45 -1.63 -12.88 5.52
N ILE A 46 -0.71 -13.75 5.11
CA ILE A 46 0.66 -13.77 5.65
C ILE A 46 1.32 -12.40 5.43
N ALA A 47 1.24 -11.84 4.23
CA ALA A 47 1.86 -10.57 3.89
C ALA A 47 1.30 -9.41 4.74
N LEU A 48 -0.02 -9.34 4.94
CA LEU A 48 -0.64 -8.33 5.81
C LEU A 48 -0.37 -8.53 7.30
N GLN A 49 -0.24 -9.78 7.74
CA GLN A 49 0.14 -10.09 9.11
C GLN A 49 1.58 -9.60 9.37
N LEU A 50 2.51 -9.90 8.46
CA LEU A 50 3.89 -9.40 8.53
C LEU A 50 4.00 -7.88 8.39
N TYR A 51 3.13 -7.27 7.58
CA TYR A 51 3.13 -5.82 7.40
C TYR A 51 2.79 -5.09 8.69
N ALA A 52 1.63 -5.39 9.30
CA ALA A 52 1.24 -4.76 10.56
C ALA A 52 0.09 -5.48 11.29
N LEU A 53 -0.09 -6.80 11.12
CA LEU A 53 -1.25 -7.53 11.66
C LEU A 53 -2.61 -7.08 11.10
N PHE A 54 -2.67 -6.73 9.80
CA PHE A 54 -3.95 -6.39 9.15
C PHE A 54 -4.79 -7.63 8.82
N SER A 55 -6.11 -7.47 8.85
CA SER A 55 -7.05 -8.49 8.38
C SER A 55 -7.15 -8.47 6.86
N PHE A 56 -6.83 -9.60 6.23
CA PHE A 56 -6.97 -9.76 4.77
C PHE A 56 -8.41 -9.65 4.31
N GLU A 57 -9.37 -10.24 5.02
CA GLU A 57 -10.79 -10.18 4.65
C GLU A 57 -11.33 -8.74 4.66
N LYS A 58 -11.00 -7.97 5.72
CA LYS A 58 -11.43 -6.57 5.82
C LYS A 58 -10.83 -5.74 4.67
N LEU A 59 -9.53 -5.87 4.44
CA LEU A 59 -8.86 -5.12 3.38
C LEU A 59 -9.31 -5.54 1.99
N LEU A 60 -9.51 -6.83 1.73
CA LEU A 60 -10.06 -7.33 0.46
C LEU A 60 -11.42 -6.67 0.17
N LYS A 61 -12.30 -6.61 1.17
CA LYS A 61 -13.62 -5.99 1.03
C LYS A 61 -13.52 -4.51 0.72
N THR A 62 -12.74 -3.75 1.48
CA THR A 62 -12.61 -2.30 1.28
C THR A 62 -11.89 -1.97 -0.02
N HIS A 63 -10.89 -2.77 -0.40
CA HIS A 63 -10.18 -2.67 -1.66
C HIS A 63 -11.11 -2.83 -2.86
N TRP A 64 -12.00 -3.83 -2.85
CA TRP A 64 -13.01 -3.95 -3.91
C TRP A 64 -14.03 -2.81 -3.88
N GLN A 65 -14.42 -2.29 -2.71
CA GLN A 65 -15.29 -1.10 -2.62
C GLN A 65 -14.64 0.12 -3.29
N HIS A 66 -13.34 0.30 -3.09
CA HIS A 66 -12.53 1.33 -3.75
C HIS A 66 -12.56 1.16 -5.28
N HIS A 67 -12.32 -0.05 -5.81
CA HIS A 67 -12.43 -0.31 -7.25
C HIS A 67 -13.83 -0.09 -7.84
N TYR A 68 -14.89 -0.39 -7.09
CA TYR A 68 -16.27 -0.23 -7.58
C TYR A 68 -16.76 1.21 -7.55
N HIS A 69 -16.23 2.03 -6.64
CA HIS A 69 -16.72 3.40 -6.44
C HIS A 69 -15.56 4.40 -6.29
N PRO A 70 -14.54 4.39 -7.17
CA PRO A 70 -13.31 5.14 -6.94
C PRO A 70 -13.58 6.63 -6.84
N ALA A 71 -12.86 7.31 -5.95
CA ALA A 71 -12.96 8.76 -5.75
C ALA A 71 -14.42 9.26 -5.58
N SER A 72 -15.16 8.60 -4.69
CA SER A 72 -16.54 8.94 -4.35
C SER A 72 -16.80 8.79 -2.85
N ASP A 73 -17.97 9.25 -2.39
CA ASP A 73 -18.35 9.13 -0.96
C ASP A 73 -18.52 7.66 -0.49
N ARG A 74 -18.55 6.69 -1.41
CA ARG A 74 -18.60 5.25 -1.11
C ARG A 74 -17.22 4.58 -1.13
N ASP A 75 -16.19 5.30 -1.56
CA ASP A 75 -14.81 4.84 -1.54
C ASP A 75 -14.26 4.94 -0.11
N PRO A 76 -13.90 3.82 0.54
CA PRO A 76 -13.33 3.86 1.89
C PRO A 76 -11.97 4.57 1.95
N ASP A 77 -11.30 4.72 0.80
CA ASP A 77 -9.96 5.30 0.69
C ASP A 77 -10.00 6.78 0.30
N PHE A 78 -11.16 7.32 -0.07
CA PHE A 78 -11.30 8.69 -0.50
C PHE A 78 -11.46 9.67 0.67
N HIS A 79 -11.16 10.95 0.43
CA HIS A 79 -11.24 11.98 1.47
C HIS A 79 -12.69 12.29 1.85
N ASP A 80 -12.89 12.83 3.06
CA ASP A 80 -14.21 13.20 3.61
C ASP A 80 -14.83 14.49 3.03
N GLY A 81 -14.26 15.04 1.96
CA GLY A 81 -14.71 16.26 1.30
C GLY A 81 -14.22 17.56 1.95
N GLN A 82 -13.71 17.50 3.20
CA GLN A 82 -13.13 18.65 3.89
C GLN A 82 -11.60 18.65 3.77
N GLY A 83 -10.97 17.54 4.18
CA GLY A 83 -9.52 17.40 4.28
C GLY A 83 -8.86 16.92 2.99
N ARG A 84 -8.81 17.77 1.95
CA ARG A 84 -8.26 17.36 0.63
C ARG A 84 -6.73 17.35 0.52
N ASN A 85 -6.03 17.98 1.47
CA ASN A 85 -4.56 17.96 1.47
C ASN A 85 -4.03 16.60 1.95
N PHE A 86 -2.77 16.31 1.60
CA PHE A 86 -2.13 15.03 1.90
C PHE A 86 -2.26 14.59 3.36
N PHE A 87 -1.95 15.48 4.32
CA PHE A 87 -1.92 15.11 5.73
C PHE A 87 -3.32 14.83 6.28
N ALA A 88 -4.28 15.71 6.00
CA ALA A 88 -5.66 15.53 6.46
C ALA A 88 -6.26 14.23 5.90
N TRP A 89 -6.09 13.99 4.61
CA TRP A 89 -6.59 12.77 3.97
C TRP A 89 -5.88 11.53 4.52
N TYR A 90 -4.55 11.56 4.69
CA TYR A 90 -3.81 10.43 5.27
C TYR A 90 -4.32 10.07 6.67
N PHE A 91 -4.61 11.07 7.53
CA PHE A 91 -5.18 10.82 8.85
C PHE A 91 -6.57 10.19 8.78
N THR A 92 -7.46 10.70 7.92
CA THR A 92 -8.80 10.13 7.72
C THR A 92 -8.72 8.69 7.19
N PHE A 93 -7.84 8.44 6.21
CA PHE A 93 -7.55 7.11 5.68
C PHE A 93 -7.10 6.15 6.80
N MET A 94 -6.09 6.53 7.58
CA MET A 94 -5.58 5.69 8.67
C MET A 94 -6.63 5.41 9.74
N LYS A 95 -7.57 6.34 9.98
CA LYS A 95 -8.69 6.17 10.91
C LYS A 95 -9.68 5.09 10.43
N ASN A 96 -9.99 5.02 9.13
CA ASN A 96 -10.88 4.00 8.55
C ASN A 96 -10.33 2.58 8.75
N TYR A 97 -9.00 2.47 8.80
CA TYR A 97 -8.27 1.24 9.02
C TYR A 97 -7.81 1.02 10.46
N TRP A 98 -8.25 1.84 11.43
CA TRP A 98 -7.85 1.71 12.83
C TRP A 98 -8.33 0.40 13.48
N SER A 99 -7.54 -0.13 14.41
CA SER A 99 -7.91 -1.28 15.24
C SER A 99 -7.09 -1.30 16.53
N TRP A 100 -7.75 -1.24 17.68
CA TRP A 100 -7.09 -1.34 18.99
C TRP A 100 -6.40 -2.68 19.21
N TRP A 101 -7.01 -3.78 18.76
CA TRP A 101 -6.43 -5.12 18.88
C TRP A 101 -5.13 -5.28 18.10
N ARG A 102 -5.06 -4.66 16.91
CA ARG A 102 -3.84 -4.63 16.10
C ARG A 102 -2.72 -3.89 16.82
N ILE A 103 -3.03 -2.74 17.39
CA ILE A 103 -2.06 -1.92 18.12
C ILE A 103 -1.57 -2.64 19.36
N ILE A 104 -2.47 -3.24 20.14
CA ILE A 104 -2.10 -4.07 21.30
C ILE A 104 -1.21 -5.23 20.86
N GLY A 105 -1.53 -5.91 19.76
CA GLY A 105 -0.71 -6.99 19.20
C GLY A 105 0.70 -6.53 18.79
N LEU A 106 0.82 -5.40 18.09
CA LEU A 106 2.11 -4.84 17.69
C LEU A 106 2.94 -4.40 18.90
N ILE A 107 2.31 -3.80 19.92
CA ILE A 107 2.96 -3.44 21.19
C ILE A 107 3.44 -4.69 21.93
N ALA A 108 2.61 -5.74 21.99
CA ALA A 108 2.99 -7.02 22.59
C ALA A 108 4.20 -7.62 21.86
N ILE A 109 4.19 -7.69 20.52
CA ILE A 109 5.33 -8.16 19.72
C ILE A 109 6.57 -7.30 20.00
N TYR A 110 6.44 -5.97 20.01
CA TYR A 110 7.55 -5.06 20.30
C TYR A 110 8.23 -5.41 21.64
N HIS A 111 7.43 -5.51 22.71
CA HIS A 111 7.95 -5.81 24.04
C HIS A 111 8.45 -7.26 24.17
N SER A 112 7.85 -8.23 23.47
CA SER A 112 8.36 -9.60 23.42
C SER A 112 9.70 -9.69 22.69
N LEU A 113 9.86 -9.02 21.55
CA LEU A 113 11.13 -8.96 20.82
C LEU A 113 12.23 -8.29 21.65
N HIS A 114 11.88 -7.21 22.35
CA HIS A 114 12.82 -6.54 23.23
C HIS A 114 13.18 -7.38 24.47
N GLY A 115 12.18 -7.94 25.16
CA GLY A 115 12.37 -8.62 26.44
C GLY A 115 12.88 -10.06 26.32
N LEU A 116 12.41 -10.82 25.33
CA LEU A 116 12.78 -12.23 25.16
C LEU A 116 14.00 -12.40 24.25
N LEU A 117 14.07 -11.65 23.16
CA LEU A 117 15.15 -11.74 22.18
C LEU A 117 16.24 -10.68 22.38
N HIS A 118 16.10 -9.83 23.40
CA HIS A 118 17.09 -8.80 23.76
C HIS A 118 17.42 -7.84 22.61
N ILE A 119 16.48 -7.64 21.67
CA ILE A 119 16.69 -6.72 20.55
C ILE A 119 16.65 -5.28 21.09
N PRO A 120 17.68 -4.44 20.81
CA PRO A 120 17.69 -3.06 21.25
C PRO A 120 16.48 -2.27 20.73
N GLN A 121 15.88 -1.45 21.58
CA GLN A 121 14.73 -0.61 21.20
C GLN A 121 15.05 0.32 20.02
N GLN A 122 16.27 0.83 19.95
CA GLN A 122 16.74 1.64 18.84
C GLN A 122 16.65 0.88 17.51
N ASN A 123 16.97 -0.42 17.50
CA ASN A 123 16.89 -1.23 16.30
C ASN A 123 15.43 -1.50 15.91
N LEU A 124 14.56 -1.79 16.88
CA LEU A 124 13.12 -1.94 16.62
C LEU A 124 12.52 -0.63 16.08
N ASN A 125 12.90 0.51 16.63
CA ASN A 125 12.40 1.80 16.16
C ASN A 125 12.88 2.13 14.74
N LEU A 126 14.19 1.94 14.47
CA LEU A 126 14.79 2.33 13.19
C LEU A 126 14.48 1.33 12.06
N PHE A 127 14.41 0.03 12.34
CA PHE A 127 14.32 -1.01 11.31
C PHE A 127 12.98 -1.76 11.33
N TRP A 128 12.04 -1.43 12.21
CA TRP A 128 10.71 -2.06 12.23
C TRP A 128 9.58 -1.03 12.27
N VAL A 129 9.55 -0.18 13.29
CA VAL A 129 8.49 0.83 13.47
C VAL A 129 8.57 1.94 12.42
N PHE A 130 9.71 2.60 12.28
CA PHE A 130 9.84 3.72 11.33
C PHE A 130 9.60 3.27 9.88
N PRO A 131 10.22 2.18 9.37
CA PRO A 131 10.02 1.76 7.98
C PRO A 131 8.58 1.35 7.66
N SER A 132 7.86 0.74 8.60
CA SER A 132 6.45 0.36 8.41
C SER A 132 5.50 1.57 8.36
N ILE A 133 5.77 2.62 9.13
CA ILE A 133 5.02 3.89 9.06
C ILE A 133 5.39 4.67 7.79
N ALA A 134 6.67 4.68 7.44
CA ALA A 134 7.14 5.36 6.23
C ALA A 134 6.57 4.68 4.96
N SER A 135 6.51 3.35 4.92
CA SER A 135 5.90 2.61 3.82
C SER A 135 4.39 2.87 3.70
N SER A 136 3.65 3.03 4.82
CA SER A 136 2.22 3.36 4.72
C SER A 136 1.99 4.75 4.15
N ALA A 137 2.84 5.72 4.48
CA ALA A 137 2.79 7.04 3.85
C ALA A 137 3.15 6.97 2.36
N GLN A 138 4.13 6.15 1.97
CA GLN A 138 4.50 5.93 0.57
C GLN A 138 3.38 5.27 -0.24
N LEU A 139 2.81 4.17 0.28
CA LEU A 139 1.67 3.48 -0.31
C LEU A 139 0.48 4.42 -0.48
N PHE A 140 0.14 5.18 0.55
CA PHE A 140 -0.94 6.16 0.47
C PHE A 140 -0.64 7.25 -0.56
N TYR A 141 0.59 7.77 -0.62
CA TYR A 141 0.93 8.81 -1.58
C TYR A 141 0.79 8.34 -3.03
N PHE A 142 1.40 7.20 -3.37
CA PHE A 142 1.45 6.72 -4.76
C PHE A 142 0.24 5.90 -5.18
N GLY A 143 -0.42 5.22 -4.23
CA GLY A 143 -1.56 4.33 -4.47
C GLY A 143 -2.92 4.93 -4.16
N THR A 144 -3.00 6.07 -3.47
CA THR A 144 -4.29 6.67 -3.08
C THR A 144 -4.34 8.17 -3.39
N TYR A 145 -3.53 8.96 -2.67
CA TYR A 145 -3.59 10.41 -2.71
C TYR A 145 -3.33 10.98 -4.11
N ARG A 146 -2.19 10.63 -4.70
CA ARG A 146 -1.81 11.15 -6.01
C ARG A 146 -2.73 10.67 -7.13
N PRO A 147 -3.04 9.36 -7.27
CA PRO A 147 -3.87 8.90 -8.38
C PRO A 147 -5.33 9.37 -8.29
N HIS A 148 -5.88 9.53 -7.08
CA HIS A 148 -7.30 9.86 -6.89
C HIS A 148 -7.58 11.30 -6.45
N ARG A 149 -6.58 12.17 -6.31
CA ARG A 149 -6.86 13.61 -6.14
C ARG A 149 -7.58 14.14 -7.38
N GLU A 150 -8.53 15.04 -7.14
CA GLU A 150 -9.31 15.67 -8.21
C GLU A 150 -8.38 16.41 -9.20
N PRO A 151 -8.37 16.03 -10.49
CA PRO A 151 -7.59 16.73 -11.50
C PRO A 151 -8.29 18.03 -11.92
N GLN A 152 -7.54 18.96 -12.54
CA GLN A 152 -8.05 20.29 -12.93
C GLN A 152 -9.26 20.25 -13.90
N GLY A 153 -9.47 19.13 -14.61
CA GLY A 153 -10.60 18.92 -15.53
C GLY A 153 -11.74 18.06 -14.97
N GLY A 154 -11.70 17.68 -13.69
CA GLY A 154 -12.61 16.70 -13.12
C GLY A 154 -12.25 15.26 -13.49
N TYR A 155 -12.88 14.29 -12.83
CA TYR A 155 -12.52 12.88 -13.00
C TYR A 155 -12.87 12.33 -14.39
N GLU A 156 -11.97 11.51 -14.93
CA GLU A 156 -12.25 10.68 -16.10
C GLU A 156 -12.96 9.39 -15.66
N GLU A 157 -14.13 9.13 -16.23
CA GLU A 157 -14.90 7.90 -16.00
C GLU A 157 -14.35 6.73 -16.84
N PRO A 158 -14.52 5.47 -16.38
CA PRO A 158 -15.17 5.06 -15.12
C PRO A 158 -14.20 4.95 -13.92
N PHE A 159 -12.89 5.02 -14.15
CA PHE A 159 -11.89 4.60 -13.17
C PHE A 159 -11.50 5.68 -12.16
N ARG A 160 -11.72 6.96 -12.49
CA ARG A 160 -11.46 8.12 -11.60
C ARG A 160 -10.08 8.05 -10.91
N ALA A 161 -9.09 7.62 -11.68
CA ALA A 161 -7.71 7.43 -11.27
C ALA A 161 -6.78 7.98 -12.34
N SER A 162 -5.62 8.49 -11.92
CA SER A 162 -4.61 9.05 -12.82
C SER A 162 -3.30 8.27 -12.77
N THR A 163 -2.56 8.32 -13.87
CA THR A 163 -1.26 7.69 -14.01
C THR A 163 -0.13 8.67 -13.76
N THR A 164 0.85 8.23 -12.97
CA THR A 164 2.17 8.85 -12.93
C THR A 164 3.13 8.08 -13.84
N ALA A 165 3.38 8.65 -15.02
CA ALA A 165 4.31 8.09 -16.01
C ALA A 165 5.80 8.31 -15.64
N LEU A 166 6.26 7.73 -14.52
CA LEU A 166 7.69 7.67 -14.19
C LEU A 166 8.41 6.66 -15.08
N PRO A 167 9.71 6.89 -15.39
CA PRO A 167 10.57 5.84 -15.96
C PRO A 167 10.47 4.55 -15.15
N THR A 168 10.54 3.39 -15.81
CA THR A 168 10.25 2.08 -15.18
C THR A 168 11.04 1.87 -13.89
N PHE A 169 12.35 2.17 -13.87
CA PHE A 169 13.15 2.06 -12.65
C PHE A 169 12.59 2.88 -11.48
N TRP A 170 12.28 4.15 -11.71
CA TRP A 170 11.75 5.03 -10.65
C TRP A 170 10.36 4.62 -10.22
N SER A 171 9.51 4.21 -11.15
CA SER A 171 8.18 3.68 -10.87
C SER A 171 8.22 2.44 -9.94
N PHE A 172 9.20 1.55 -10.15
CA PHE A 172 9.45 0.40 -9.28
C PHE A 172 9.86 0.85 -7.87
N ILE A 173 10.88 1.71 -7.77
CA ILE A 173 11.41 2.19 -6.48
C ILE A 173 10.34 2.95 -5.69
N THR A 174 9.48 3.72 -6.36
CA THR A 174 8.47 4.53 -5.67
C THR A 174 7.32 3.72 -5.10
N CYS A 175 6.84 2.69 -5.78
CA CYS A 175 5.70 1.90 -5.30
C CYS A 175 5.45 0.65 -6.16
N TYR A 176 6.47 -0.11 -6.58
CA TYR A 176 6.25 -1.33 -7.38
C TYR A 176 5.32 -1.10 -8.58
N HIS A 177 5.53 -0.01 -9.32
CA HIS A 177 4.70 0.37 -10.46
C HIS A 177 3.24 0.79 -10.19
N PHE A 178 2.82 0.89 -8.93
CA PHE A 178 1.48 1.36 -8.58
C PHE A 178 1.17 2.81 -8.97
N GLY A 179 2.18 3.58 -9.39
CA GLY A 179 1.96 4.87 -10.05
C GLY A 179 1.19 4.77 -11.37
N TYR A 180 1.18 3.59 -12.02
CA TYR A 180 0.32 3.24 -13.15
C TYR A 180 -1.08 2.81 -12.65
N HIS A 181 -1.69 3.67 -11.84
CA HIS A 181 -2.87 3.32 -11.05
C HIS A 181 -4.14 3.30 -11.90
N ARG A 182 -4.23 4.14 -12.93
CA ARG A 182 -5.35 4.05 -13.89
C ARG A 182 -5.34 2.71 -14.61
N GLU A 183 -4.18 2.27 -15.09
CA GLU A 183 -4.03 0.98 -15.75
C GLU A 183 -4.33 -0.17 -14.80
N HIS A 184 -3.99 -0.01 -13.52
CA HIS A 184 -4.36 -0.96 -12.48
C HIS A 184 -5.89 -1.09 -12.32
N HIS A 185 -6.63 0.02 -12.25
CA HIS A 185 -8.09 0.01 -12.17
C HIS A 185 -8.75 -0.56 -13.43
N GLU A 186 -8.19 -0.26 -14.60
CA GLU A 186 -8.69 -0.77 -15.88
C GLU A 186 -8.40 -2.27 -16.08
N PHE A 187 -7.23 -2.74 -15.62
CA PHE A 187 -6.77 -4.11 -15.77
C PHE A 187 -6.36 -4.71 -14.41
N PRO A 188 -7.30 -4.93 -13.47
CA PRO A 188 -6.98 -5.39 -12.10
C PRO A 188 -6.38 -6.80 -12.06
N HIS A 189 -6.54 -7.58 -13.12
CA HIS A 189 -5.96 -8.92 -13.27
C HIS A 189 -4.49 -8.90 -13.73
N VAL A 190 -3.92 -7.72 -14.01
CA VAL A 190 -2.52 -7.56 -14.39
C VAL A 190 -1.67 -7.37 -13.13
N PRO A 191 -0.64 -8.20 -12.90
CA PRO A 191 0.23 -8.05 -11.75
C PRO A 191 1.07 -6.77 -11.85
N TRP A 192 1.49 -6.25 -10.70
CA TRP A 192 2.15 -4.94 -10.61
C TRP A 192 3.36 -4.79 -11.56
N TRP A 193 4.13 -5.86 -11.78
CA TRP A 193 5.34 -5.84 -12.64
C TRP A 193 5.04 -5.68 -14.14
N GLN A 194 3.80 -5.89 -14.56
CA GLN A 194 3.36 -5.77 -15.95
C GLN A 194 2.65 -4.45 -16.27
N LEU A 195 2.24 -3.66 -15.26
CA LEU A 195 1.57 -2.38 -15.47
C LEU A 195 2.33 -1.40 -16.40
N PRO A 196 3.67 -1.27 -16.35
CA PRO A 196 4.38 -0.40 -17.28
C PRO A 196 4.24 -0.83 -18.74
N ALA A 197 4.06 -2.13 -19.01
CA ALA A 197 3.85 -2.63 -20.37
C ALA A 197 2.44 -2.30 -20.87
N VAL A 198 1.43 -2.43 -20.00
CA VAL A 198 0.03 -2.03 -20.28
C VAL A 198 -0.05 -0.55 -20.62
N TYR A 199 0.59 0.31 -19.82
CA TYR A 199 0.65 1.74 -20.11
C TYR A 199 1.20 2.02 -21.51
N ARG A 200 2.33 1.38 -21.87
CA ARG A 200 2.94 1.56 -23.19
C ARG A 200 2.09 1.03 -24.34
N SER A 201 1.24 0.02 -24.13
CA SER A 201 0.37 -0.48 -25.20
C SER A 201 -0.83 0.42 -25.46
N ILE A 202 -1.32 1.15 -24.45
CA ILE A 202 -2.46 2.08 -24.58
C ILE A 202 -2.03 3.41 -25.23
N GLN A 203 -0.77 3.82 -25.05
CA GLN A 203 -0.23 5.06 -25.62
C GLN A 203 0.16 4.95 -27.11
N ARG A 204 0.04 3.77 -27.73
CA ARG A 204 0.34 3.54 -29.14
C ARG A 204 -0.93 3.63 -29.98
#